data_AF-A0A7V3SCK2-F1
#
_entry.id   AF-A0A7V3SCK2-F1
#
_cell.length_a   1.000
_cell.length_b   1.000
_cell.length_c   1.000
_cell.angle_alpha   90.00
_cell.angle_beta   90.00
_cell.angle_gamma   90.00
#
_symmetry.space_group_name_H-M   'P 1'
#
loop_
_entity.id
_entity.type
_entity.pdbx_description
1 polymer ?
#
loop_
_entity_poly.entity_id
_entity_poly.type
_entity_poly.pdbx_seq_one_letter_code
_entity_poly.pdbx_strand_id
1 'polypeptide(L)' 'MDEREKIRLRIHHWIEHNREHNAEFRDWAARAGKLAGQGVEDEIVRAAEALEQANRHLEGALRRLGTEGS' A
#
# COMPACT_ATOMS: atom_id res chain seq x y z
N MET A 1 16.28 17.14 11.23
CA MET A 1 15.67 16.47 10.07
C MET A 1 15.04 17.55 9.22
N ASP A 2 15.53 17.73 8.00
CA ASP A 2 14.88 18.65 7.05
C ASP A 2 13.54 18.07 6.57
N GLU A 3 12.70 18.90 5.93
CA GLU A 3 11.39 18.47 5.45
C GLU A 3 11.47 17.35 4.40
N ARG A 4 12.53 17.30 3.60
CA ARG A 4 12.73 16.29 2.58
C ARG A 4 13.00 14.92 3.20
N GLU A 5 13.83 14.87 4.24
CA GLU A 5 14.11 13.67 5.00
C GLU A 5 12.87 13.18 5.77
N LYS A 6 12.06 14.10 6.32
CA LYS A 6 10.76 13.76 6.91
C LYS A 6 9.81 13.12 5.89
N ILE A 7 9.71 13.69 4.67
CA ILE A 7 8.90 13.12 3.58
C ILE A 7 9.39 11.71 3.23
N ARG A 8 10.71 11.53 3.08
CA ARG A 8 11.31 10.21 2.80
C ARG A 8 10.90 9.18 3.85
N LEU A 9 11.04 9.52 5.13
CA LEU A 9 10.67 8.64 6.24
C LEU A 9 9.16 8.31 6.25
N ARG A 10 8.31 9.30 5.98
CA ARG A 10 6.85 9.09 5.88
C ARG A 10 6.49 8.14 4.75
N ILE A 11 7.09 8.31 3.58
CA ILE A 11 6.82 7.43 2.44
C ILE A 11 7.22 5.98 2.73
N HIS A 12 8.39 5.76 3.36
CA HIS A 12 8.78 4.41 3.81
C HIS A 12 7.75 3.80 4.77
N HIS A 13 7.31 4.58 5.76
CA HIS A 13 6.33 4.11 6.75
C HIS A 13 4.98 3.78 6.10
N TRP A 14 4.50 4.59 5.14
CA TRP A 14 3.25 4.31 4.43
C TRP A 14 3.34 3.05 3.56
N ILE A 15 4.46 2.81 2.87
CA ILE A 15 4.66 1.58 2.10
C ILE A 15 4.56 0.36 3.02
N GLU A 16 5.23 0.40 4.17
CA GLU A 16 5.21 -0.71 5.13
C GLU A 16 3.78 -0.97 5.65
N HIS A 17 3.10 0.08 6.09
CA HIS A 17 1.74 -0.02 6.59
C HIS A 17 0.74 -0.51 5.53
N ASN A 18 0.90 -0.07 4.28
CA ASN A 18 0.08 -0.55 3.17
C ASN A 18 0.32 -2.04 2.89
N ARG A 19 1.53 -2.57 3.07
CA ARG A 19 1.83 -4.00 2.92
C ARG A 19 1.16 -4.83 4.02
N GLU A 20 1.20 -4.35 5.26
CA GLU A 20 0.49 -4.97 6.39
C GLU A 20 -1.03 -5.03 6.10
N HIS A 21 -1.63 -3.90 5.69
CA HIS A 21 -3.04 -3.86 5.33
C HIS A 21 -3.38 -4.70 4.09
N ASN A 22 -2.50 -4.77 3.08
CA ASN A 22 -2.73 -5.62 1.90
C ASN A 22 -2.85 -7.10 2.32
N ALA A 23 -1.93 -7.58 3.17
CA ALA A 23 -1.97 -8.95 3.68
C ALA A 23 -3.25 -9.21 4.48
N GLU A 24 -3.61 -8.29 5.40
CA GLU A 24 -4.84 -8.38 6.19
C GLU A 24 -6.09 -8.40 5.31
N PHE A 25 -6.17 -7.55 4.28
CA PHE A 25 -7.29 -7.50 3.35
C PHE A 25 -7.46 -8.82 2.61
N ARG A 26 -6.37 -9.43 2.15
CA ARG A 26 -6.43 -10.72 1.44
C ARG A 26 -6.91 -11.85 2.35
N ASP A 27 -6.46 -11.88 3.60
CA ASP A 27 -6.92 -12.85 4.60
C ASP A 27 -8.42 -12.69 4.88
N TRP A 28 -8.90 -11.45 4.99
CA TRP A 28 -10.32 -11.17 5.21
C TRP A 28 -11.18 -11.38 3.96
N ALA A 29 -10.67 -11.11 2.76
CA ALA A 29 -11.37 -11.39 1.51
C ALA A 29 -11.73 -12.88 1.41
N ALA A 30 -10.76 -13.77 1.70
CA ALA A 30 -11.00 -15.21 1.68
C ALA A 30 -12.02 -15.68 2.73
N ARG A 31 -12.12 -14.98 3.87
CA ARG A 31 -13.16 -15.23 4.89
C ARG A 31 -14.52 -14.68 4.44
N ALA A 32 -14.52 -13.48 3.86
CA ALA A 32 -15.72 -12.80 3.36
C ALA A 32 -16.37 -13.57 2.20
N GLY A 33 -15.58 -14.17 1.30
CA GLY A 33 -16.11 -15.03 0.22
C GLY A 33 -16.97 -16.17 0.74
N LYS A 34 -16.57 -16.77 1.87
CA LYS A 34 -17.30 -17.87 2.53
C LYS A 34 -18.54 -17.42 3.29
N LEU A 35 -18.52 -16.20 3.85
CA LEU A 35 -19.54 -15.72 4.79
C LEU A 35 -20.56 -14.76 4.16
N ALA A 36 -20.13 -13.95 3.20
CA ALA A 36 -20.88 -12.85 2.59
C ALA A 36 -20.94 -12.94 1.06
N GLY A 37 -20.26 -13.93 0.45
CA GLY A 37 -20.31 -14.22 -0.97
C GLY A 37 -19.23 -13.53 -1.80
N GLN A 38 -19.11 -13.97 -3.05
CA GLN A 38 -18.03 -13.57 -3.96
C GLN A 38 -17.95 -12.06 -4.21
N GLY A 39 -19.09 -11.36 -4.26
CA GLY A 39 -19.10 -9.92 -4.50
C GLY A 39 -18.38 -9.11 -3.41
N VAL A 40 -18.47 -9.54 -2.14
CA VAL A 40 -17.75 -8.87 -1.04
C VAL A 40 -16.26 -9.22 -1.07
N GLU A 41 -15.92 -10.47 -1.37
CA GLU A 41 -14.54 -10.89 -1.58
C GLU A 41 -13.86 -10.06 -2.67
N ASP A 42 -14.50 -9.92 -3.83
CA ASP A 42 -13.96 -9.21 -4.98
C ASP A 42 -13.65 -7.75 -4.66
N GLU A 43 -14.52 -7.04 -3.93
CA GLU A 43 -14.27 -5.65 -3.55
C GLU A 43 -13.12 -5.52 -2.54
N ILE A 44 -12.97 -6.45 -1.60
CA ILE A 44 -11.83 -6.44 -0.65
C ILE A 44 -10.52 -6.75 -1.39
N VAL A 45 -10.54 -7.67 -2.37
CA VAL A 45 -9.37 -7.95 -3.22
C VAL A 45 -8.98 -6.71 -4.02
N ARG A 46 -9.94 -6.00 -4.62
CA ARG A 46 -9.68 -4.74 -5.34
C ARG A 46 -9.09 -3.67 -4.43
N ALA A 47 -9.53 -3.59 -3.17
CA ALA A 47 -8.94 -2.68 -2.20
C ALA A 47 -7.46 -3.02 -1.93
N ALA A 48 -7.12 -4.30 -1.83
CA ALA A 48 -5.72 -4.73 -1.70
C ALA A 48 -4.90 -4.35 -2.95
N GLU A 49 -5.43 -4.56 -4.16
CA GLU A 49 -4.76 -4.18 -5.40
C GLU A 49 -4.52 -2.66 -5.52
N ALA A 50 -5.47 -1.85 -5.02
CA ALA A 50 -5.32 -0.41 -4.96
C ALA A 50 -4.18 0.04 -4.01
N LEU A 51 -4.01 -0.63 -2.86
CA LEU A 51 -2.86 -0.39 -1.97
C LEU A 51 -1.52 -0.72 -2.66
N GLU A 52 -1.49 -1.81 -3.43
CA GLU A 52 -0.29 -2.18 -4.19
C GLU A 52 0.03 -1.13 -5.28
N GLN A 53 -1.00 -0.56 -5.93
CA GLN A 53 -0.81 0.55 -6.85
C GLN A 53 -0.31 1.82 -6.15
N ALA A 54 -0.84 2.14 -4.97
CA ALA A 54 -0.36 3.25 -4.16
C ALA A 54 1.13 3.07 -3.82
N ASN A 55 1.55 1.86 -3.44
CA ASN A 55 2.95 1.53 -3.17
C ASN A 55 3.86 1.80 -4.37
N ARG A 56 3.46 1.42 -5.59
CA ARG A 56 4.25 1.72 -6.81
C ARG A 56 4.46 3.23 -7.03
N HIS A 57 3.46 4.05 -6.74
CA HIS A 57 3.59 5.51 -6.83
C HIS A 57 4.51 6.07 -5.73
N LEU A 58 4.39 5.56 -4.50
CA LEU A 58 5.24 5.93 -3.36
C LEU A 58 6.71 5.57 -3.62
N GLU A 59 6.99 4.38 -4.14
CA GLU A 59 8.35 3.98 -4.56
C GLU A 59 8.87 4.88 -5.69
N GLY A 60 7.99 5.30 -6.61
CA GLY A 60 8.31 6.31 -7.62
C GLY A 60 8.72 7.66 -7.02
N ALA A 61 8.05 8.10 -5.96
CA ALA A 61 8.41 9.30 -5.22
C ALA A 61 9.77 9.14 -4.52
N LEU A 62 10.06 7.99 -3.89
CA LEU A 62 11.37 7.72 -3.30
C LEU A 62 12.51 7.77 -4.34
N ARG A 63 12.29 7.21 -5.54
CA ARG A 63 13.29 7.28 -6.62
C ARG A 63 13.60 8.73 -7.00
N ARG A 64 12.57 9.57 -7.16
CA ARG A 64 12.73 11.00 -7.50
C ARG A 64 13.43 11.78 -6.38
N LEU A 65 13.09 11.49 -5.13
CA LEU A 65 13.76 12.03 -3.95
C LEU A 65 15.22 11.57 -3.81
N GLY A 66 15.62 10.46 -4.45
CA GLY A 66 17.01 10.00 -4.49
C GLY A 66 17.82 10.59 -5.65
N THR A 67 17.17 10.89 -6.79
CA THR A 67 17.84 11.42 -7.99
C THR A 67 18.17 12.92 -7.93
N GLU A 68 17.45 13.70 -7.11
CA GLU A 68 17.76 15.14 -6.92
C GLU A 68 18.90 15.33 -5.91
N GLY A 69 20.11 14.89 -6.23
CA GLY A 69 21.27 15.05 -5.33
C GLY A 69 22.56 14.35 -5.77
N SER A 70 22.68 13.98 -7.05
CA SER A 70 23.94 13.51 -7.67
C SER A 70 24.38 14.48 -8.75
#